data_AF-D8RCN6-F1
#
_entry.id   AF-D8RCN6-F1
#
_cell.length_a   1.000
_cell.length_b   1.000
_cell.length_c   1.000
_cell.angle_alpha   90.00
_cell.angle_beta   90.00
_cell.angle_gamma   90.00
#
_symmetry.space_group_name_H-M   'P 1'
#
loop_
_entity.id
_entity.type
_entity.pdbx_description
1 polymer ?
#
loop_
_entity_poly.entity_id
_entity_poly.type
_entity_poly.pdbx_seq_one_letter_code
_entity_poly.pdbx_strand_id
1 'polypeptide(L)'
;MSSFRSLMDPPLFARYMICLKTFLDSLVEEASLRSAKSIPSLEKYQLLRRGTVFVEGAGDFVAFVNAVADHVLFSFRHEMKIKCFHNYLCVIFCHSPNNASFQEAVDKVCKMIQETEAKILQLQKKLMKMGEETGNKDLVDYATWYPCFTSGHLRWPWA
;
A
#
# COMPACT_ATOMS: atom_id res chain seq x y z
N MET A 1 2.54 29.34 -11.09
CA MET A 1 2.61 27.90 -10.80
C MET A 1 1.56 27.19 -11.66
N SER A 2 1.97 26.25 -12.49
CA SER A 2 1.02 25.35 -13.16
C SER A 2 0.36 24.45 -12.10
N SER A 3 -0.97 24.36 -12.12
CA SER A 3 -1.69 23.41 -11.25
C SER A 3 -1.40 21.98 -11.71
N PHE A 4 -1.34 20.99 -10.82
CA PHE A 4 -1.29 19.57 -11.20
C PHE A 4 -2.40 19.21 -12.21
N ARG A 5 -3.57 19.84 -12.09
CA ARG A 5 -4.68 19.69 -13.05
C ARG A 5 -4.31 20.10 -14.46
N SER A 6 -3.47 21.13 -14.63
CA SER A 6 -3.04 21.62 -15.95
C SER A 6 -2.07 20.66 -16.66
N LEU A 7 -1.59 19.62 -15.97
CA LEU A 7 -0.72 18.58 -16.52
C LEU A 7 -1.49 17.31 -16.93
N MET A 8 -2.80 17.26 -16.70
CA MET A 8 -3.63 16.09 -16.96
C MET A 8 -4.63 16.37 -18.07
N ASP A 9 -4.74 15.45 -19.02
CA ASP A 9 -5.87 15.46 -19.95
C ASP A 9 -7.19 15.14 -19.20
N PRO A 10 -8.36 15.48 -19.76
CA PRO A 10 -9.63 15.26 -19.08
C PRO A 10 -9.88 13.81 -18.63
N PRO A 11 -9.55 12.76 -19.41
CA PRO A 11 -9.67 11.38 -18.96
C PRO A 11 -8.77 11.03 -17.77
N LEU A 12 -7.51 11.45 -17.78
CA LEU A 12 -6.60 11.23 -16.65
C LEU A 12 -7.06 11.98 -15.41
N PHE A 13 -7.58 13.20 -15.58
CA PHE A 13 -8.15 13.96 -14.47
C PHE A 13 -9.40 13.27 -13.89
N ALA A 14 -10.28 12.70 -14.72
CA ALA A 14 -11.43 11.94 -14.24
C ALA A 14 -11.00 10.72 -13.40
N ARG A 15 -10.00 9.96 -13.86
CA ARG A 15 -9.41 8.84 -13.10
C ARG A 15 -8.79 9.31 -11.80
N TYR A 16 -8.04 10.42 -11.83
CA TYR A 16 -7.49 11.03 -10.62
C TYR A 16 -8.59 11.35 -9.59
N MET A 17 -9.72 11.92 -10.02
CA MET A 17 -10.84 12.22 -9.13
C MET A 17 -11.48 10.96 -8.53
N ILE A 18 -11.52 9.86 -9.27
CA ILE A 18 -11.97 8.55 -8.73
C ILE A 18 -11.01 8.04 -7.66
N CYS A 19 -9.69 8.02 -7.94
CA CYS A 19 -8.69 7.65 -6.95
C CYS A 19 -8.76 8.53 -5.69
N LEU A 20 -8.91 9.84 -5.86
CA LEU A 20 -9.04 10.79 -4.75
C LEU A 20 -10.29 10.51 -3.90
N LYS A 21 -11.42 10.20 -4.54
CA LYS A 21 -12.63 9.82 -3.82
C LYS A 21 -12.40 8.56 -2.98
N THR A 22 -11.86 7.50 -3.58
CA THR A 22 -11.55 6.24 -2.87
C THR A 22 -10.60 6.46 -1.70
N PHE A 23 -9.59 7.32 -1.88
CA PHE A 23 -8.66 7.71 -0.82
C PHE A 23 -9.38 8.38 0.35
N LEU A 24 -10.23 9.37 0.07
CA LEU A 24 -10.98 10.09 1.09
C LEU A 24 -11.98 9.19 1.81
N ASP A 25 -12.70 8.35 1.08
CA ASP A 25 -13.65 7.38 1.64
C ASP A 25 -12.93 6.40 2.59
N SER A 26 -11.75 5.92 2.18
CA SER A 26 -10.93 5.01 3.00
C SER A 26 -10.39 5.68 4.27
N LEU A 27 -9.98 6.96 4.18
CA LEU A 27 -9.57 7.73 5.36
C LEU A 27 -10.72 7.98 6.33
N VAL A 28 -11.91 8.29 5.82
CA VAL A 28 -13.11 8.49 6.64
C VAL A 28 -13.50 7.19 7.35
N GLU A 29 -13.43 6.05 6.66
CA GLU A 29 -13.72 4.75 7.25
C GLU A 29 -12.68 4.37 8.33
N GLU A 30 -11.40 4.56 8.05
CA GLU A 30 -10.34 4.30 9.03
C GLU A 30 -10.49 5.21 10.27
N ALA A 31 -10.79 6.49 10.07
CA ALA A 31 -11.09 7.42 11.16
C ALA A 31 -12.32 7.00 11.97
N SER A 32 -13.35 6.48 11.30
CA SER A 32 -14.57 6.00 11.97
C SER A 32 -14.30 4.76 12.84
N LEU A 33 -13.51 3.81 12.34
CA LEU A 33 -13.07 2.64 13.12
C LEU A 33 -12.24 3.06 14.34
N ARG A 34 -11.34 4.05 14.19
CA ARG A 34 -10.57 4.63 15.28
C ARG A 34 -11.47 5.26 16.34
N SER A 35 -12.43 6.08 15.94
CA SER A 35 -13.41 6.70 16.84
C SER A 35 -14.24 5.65 17.59
N ALA A 36 -14.61 4.56 16.91
CA ALA A 36 -15.31 3.42 17.50
C ALA A 36 -14.41 2.50 18.35
N LYS A 37 -13.08 2.75 18.40
CA LYS A 37 -12.08 1.86 19.02
C LYS A 37 -12.18 0.41 18.52
N SER A 38 -12.53 0.26 17.25
CA SER A 38 -12.70 -1.04 16.59
C SER A 38 -11.45 -1.38 15.79
N ILE A 39 -11.01 -2.62 15.85
CA ILE A 39 -9.90 -3.14 15.04
C ILE A 39 -10.51 -3.97 13.91
N PRO A 40 -10.37 -3.57 12.63
CA PRO A 40 -10.93 -4.31 11.50
C PRO A 40 -10.28 -5.69 11.35
N SER A 41 -10.95 -6.60 10.63
CA SER A 41 -10.33 -7.86 10.21
C SER A 41 -9.13 -7.61 9.29
N LEU A 42 -8.26 -8.61 9.13
CA LEU A 42 -7.09 -8.52 8.25
C LEU A 42 -7.46 -8.13 6.82
N GLU A 43 -8.45 -8.81 6.24
CA GLU A 43 -8.92 -8.54 4.88
C GLU A 43 -9.47 -7.12 4.73
N LYS A 44 -10.28 -6.67 5.70
CA LYS A 44 -10.82 -5.31 5.70
C LYS A 44 -9.71 -4.27 5.81
N TYR A 45 -8.72 -4.51 6.67
CA TYR A 45 -7.58 -3.62 6.83
C TYR A 45 -6.71 -3.55 5.57
N GLN A 46 -6.48 -4.67 4.88
CA GLN A 46 -5.78 -4.71 3.59
C GLN A 46 -6.49 -3.85 2.54
N LEU A 47 -7.83 -3.96 2.44
CA LEU A 47 -8.60 -3.16 1.50
C LEU A 47 -8.55 -1.66 1.81
N LEU A 48 -8.70 -1.28 3.08
CA LEU A 48 -8.55 0.11 3.51
C LEU A 48 -7.18 0.68 3.17
N ARG A 49 -6.11 -0.09 3.43
CA ARG A 49 -4.75 0.33 3.10
C ARG A 49 -4.53 0.49 1.59
N ARG A 50 -5.06 -0.41 0.78
CA ARG A 50 -5.00 -0.27 -0.70
C ARG A 50 -5.84 0.90 -1.22
N GLY A 51 -6.91 1.27 -0.53
CA GLY A 51 -7.66 2.49 -0.84
C GLY A 51 -6.83 3.78 -0.64
N THR A 52 -5.80 3.74 0.20
CA THR A 52 -4.95 4.91 0.48
C THR A 52 -3.79 5.14 -0.51
N VAL A 53 -3.58 4.27 -1.50
CA VAL A 53 -2.42 4.35 -2.43
C VAL A 53 -2.73 4.89 -3.82
N PHE A 54 -3.90 5.54 -4.00
CA PHE A 54 -4.21 6.35 -5.20
C PHE A 54 -4.14 5.58 -6.54
N VAL A 55 -4.55 4.31 -6.58
CA VAL A 55 -4.53 3.49 -7.81
C VAL A 55 -5.89 2.88 -8.13
N GLU A 56 -6.25 2.90 -9.42
CA GLU A 56 -7.47 2.35 -9.99
C GLU A 56 -7.14 1.48 -11.22
N GLY A 57 -7.72 0.28 -11.28
CA GLY A 57 -7.71 -0.57 -12.48
C GLY A 57 -7.63 -2.07 -12.18
N ALA A 58 -7.30 -2.85 -13.21
CA ALA A 58 -7.07 -4.28 -13.13
C ALA A 58 -5.76 -4.66 -13.86
N GLY A 59 -5.19 -5.82 -13.52
CA GLY A 59 -4.00 -6.36 -14.18
C GLY A 59 -2.70 -6.17 -13.39
N ASP A 60 -1.59 -6.53 -14.03
CA ASP A 60 -0.30 -6.70 -13.37
C ASP A 60 0.25 -5.39 -12.78
N PHE A 61 -0.02 -4.25 -13.40
CA PHE A 61 0.41 -2.94 -12.90
C PHE A 61 -0.28 -2.58 -11.57
N VAL A 62 -1.60 -2.78 -11.49
CA VAL A 62 -2.33 -2.54 -10.24
C VAL A 62 -1.95 -3.54 -9.15
N ALA A 63 -1.73 -4.80 -9.53
CA ALA A 63 -1.20 -5.80 -8.60
C ALA A 63 0.19 -5.43 -8.06
N PHE A 64 1.04 -4.84 -8.91
CA PHE A 64 2.37 -4.38 -8.56
C PHE A 64 2.33 -3.19 -7.60
N VAL A 65 1.53 -2.18 -7.90
CA VAL A 65 1.34 -1.03 -7.01
C VAL A 65 0.78 -1.46 -5.65
N ASN A 66 -0.24 -2.32 -5.63
CA ASN A 66 -0.80 -2.83 -4.39
C ASN A 66 0.23 -3.64 -3.58
N ALA A 67 1.12 -4.39 -4.23
CA ALA A 67 2.19 -5.10 -3.53
C ALA A 67 3.19 -4.12 -2.90
N VAL A 68 3.59 -3.06 -3.62
CA VAL A 68 4.45 -2.01 -3.05
C VAL A 68 3.77 -1.27 -1.89
N ALA A 69 2.47 -1.01 -2.00
CA ALA A 69 1.66 -0.42 -0.93
C ALA A 69 1.58 -1.29 0.32
N ASP A 70 1.36 -2.60 0.15
CA ASP A 70 1.27 -3.58 1.23
C ASP A 70 2.62 -3.74 1.96
N HIS A 71 3.74 -3.44 1.30
CA HIS A 71 5.08 -3.52 1.90
C HIS A 71 5.38 -2.38 2.88
N VAL A 72 4.79 -1.19 2.71
CA VAL A 72 5.07 -0.02 3.55
C VAL A 72 4.41 -0.15 4.93
N LEU A 73 5.14 -0.75 5.88
CA LEU A 73 4.61 -1.17 7.20
C LEU A 73 5.36 -0.71 8.44
N PHE A 74 6.29 0.22 8.29
CA PHE A 74 7.18 0.59 9.40
C PHE A 74 6.68 1.76 10.28
N SER A 75 5.38 2.06 10.28
CA SER A 75 4.80 3.06 11.20
C SER A 75 4.55 2.53 12.63
N PHE A 76 4.71 1.22 12.88
CA PHE A 76 4.35 0.57 14.15
C PHE A 76 4.90 1.27 15.41
N ARG A 77 6.17 1.70 15.39
CA ARG A 77 6.80 2.35 16.57
C ARG A 77 6.20 3.71 16.90
N HIS A 78 5.80 4.48 15.89
CA HIS A 78 5.12 5.76 16.10
C HIS A 78 3.67 5.54 16.53
N GLU A 79 2.99 4.60 15.88
CA GLU A 79 1.58 4.29 16.12
C GLU A 79 1.30 3.76 17.53
N MET A 80 2.19 2.95 18.10
CA MET A 80 2.12 2.53 19.50
C MET A 80 2.19 3.72 20.47
N LYS A 81 2.98 4.77 20.16
CA LYS A 81 3.10 5.95 21.02
C LYS A 81 1.82 6.80 21.01
N ILE A 82 1.16 6.90 19.87
CA ILE A 82 -0.10 7.66 19.71
C ILE A 82 -1.35 6.80 19.91
N LYS A 83 -1.21 5.54 20.34
CA LYS A 83 -2.30 4.56 20.53
C LYS A 83 -3.14 4.38 19.26
N CYS A 84 -2.49 4.40 18.09
CA CYS A 84 -3.08 4.06 16.82
C CYS A 84 -2.90 2.56 16.57
N PHE A 85 -3.97 1.78 16.65
CA PHE A 85 -3.93 0.31 16.52
C PHE A 85 -4.28 -0.19 15.11
N HIS A 86 -4.33 0.71 14.13
CA HIS A 86 -4.56 0.38 12.73
C HIS A 86 -3.22 0.14 12.03
N ASN A 87 -2.63 -1.02 12.31
CA ASN A 87 -1.49 -1.60 11.60
C ASN A 87 -1.61 -3.13 11.52
N TYR A 88 -0.90 -3.75 10.58
CA TYR A 88 -0.99 -5.20 10.40
C TYR A 88 -0.60 -5.97 11.65
N LEU A 89 0.37 -5.49 12.43
CA LEU A 89 0.80 -6.18 13.65
C LEU A 89 -0.32 -6.22 14.70
N CYS A 90 -0.98 -5.09 14.98
CA CYS A 90 -2.13 -5.00 15.86
C CYS A 90 -3.32 -5.80 15.32
N VAL A 91 -3.61 -5.70 14.02
CA VAL A 91 -4.72 -6.45 13.41
C VAL A 91 -4.49 -7.95 13.50
N ILE A 92 -3.28 -8.42 13.17
CA ILE A 92 -2.94 -9.85 13.27
C ILE A 92 -2.96 -10.30 14.73
N PHE A 93 -2.37 -9.53 15.64
CA PHE A 93 -2.31 -9.89 17.06
C PHE A 93 -3.71 -9.96 17.68
N CYS A 94 -4.55 -8.94 17.46
CA CYS A 94 -5.89 -8.87 18.05
C CYS A 94 -6.89 -9.87 17.47
N HIS A 95 -6.67 -10.34 16.23
CA HIS A 95 -7.52 -11.34 15.57
C HIS A 95 -6.90 -12.74 15.52
N SER A 96 -5.75 -12.95 16.17
CA SER A 96 -5.12 -14.27 16.18
C SER A 96 -5.90 -15.23 17.09
N PRO A 97 -6.27 -16.43 16.62
CA PRO A 97 -6.87 -17.41 17.49
C PRO A 97 -5.85 -17.91 18.54
N ASN A 98 -6.31 -18.12 19.78
CA ASN A 98 -5.62 -18.84 20.86
C ASN A 98 -4.26 -18.30 21.34
N ASN A 99 -4.24 -17.18 22.06
CA ASN A 99 -3.07 -16.72 22.82
C ASN A 99 -1.77 -16.63 22.02
N ALA A 100 -1.85 -16.32 20.72
CA ALA A 100 -0.65 -16.08 19.92
C ALA A 100 0.19 -14.99 20.59
N SER A 101 1.46 -15.29 20.80
CA SER A 101 2.43 -14.36 21.34
C SER A 101 2.60 -13.17 20.39
N PHE A 102 3.01 -12.04 20.96
CA PHE A 102 3.36 -10.88 20.16
C PHE A 102 4.45 -11.20 19.12
N GLN A 103 5.40 -12.08 19.46
CA GLN A 103 6.46 -12.51 18.55
C GLN A 103 5.90 -13.29 17.35
N GLU A 104 4.92 -14.18 17.54
CA GLU A 104 4.29 -14.88 16.41
C GLU A 104 3.57 -13.93 15.45
N ALA A 105 2.97 -12.85 15.98
CA ALA A 105 2.38 -11.80 15.14
C ALA A 105 3.46 -11.03 14.35
N VAL A 106 4.59 -10.73 14.98
CA VAL A 106 5.77 -10.12 14.30
C VAL A 106 6.29 -11.05 13.20
N ASP A 107 6.50 -12.33 13.50
CA ASP A 107 7.03 -13.30 12.54
C ASP A 107 6.09 -13.45 11.33
N LYS A 108 4.78 -13.44 11.56
CA LYS A 108 3.78 -13.46 10.50
C LYS A 108 3.83 -12.20 9.63
N VAL A 109 3.97 -11.02 10.22
CA VAL A 109 4.15 -9.77 9.47
C VAL A 109 5.43 -9.81 8.64
N CYS A 110 6.55 -10.27 9.22
CA CYS A 110 7.82 -10.44 8.50
C CYS A 110 7.68 -11.39 7.31
N LYS A 111 6.97 -12.51 7.47
CA LYS A 111 6.69 -13.45 6.38
C LYS A 111 5.86 -12.79 5.27
N MET A 112 4.81 -12.05 5.63
CA MET A 112 4.00 -11.32 4.65
C MET A 112 4.82 -10.28 3.87
N ILE A 113 5.77 -9.61 4.53
CA ILE A 113 6.70 -8.67 3.88
C ILE A 113 7.56 -9.42 2.85
N GLN A 114 8.19 -10.54 3.23
CA GLN A 114 9.03 -11.34 2.34
C GLN A 114 8.25 -11.89 1.12
N GLU A 115 7.04 -12.40 1.35
CA GLU A 115 6.14 -12.85 0.27
C GLU A 115 5.78 -11.69 -0.68
N THR A 116 5.56 -10.50 -0.12
CA THR A 116 5.25 -9.29 -0.88
C THR A 116 6.46 -8.82 -1.69
N GLU A 117 7.68 -8.85 -1.14
CA GLU A 117 8.93 -8.54 -1.86
C GLU A 117 9.14 -9.47 -3.06
N ALA A 118 8.95 -10.78 -2.86
CA ALA A 118 9.03 -11.76 -3.95
C ALA A 118 8.02 -11.45 -5.07
N LYS A 119 6.79 -11.10 -4.69
CA LYS A 119 5.73 -10.72 -5.63
C LYS A 119 6.06 -9.42 -6.38
N ILE A 120 6.60 -8.41 -5.71
CA ILE A 120 7.07 -7.16 -6.33
C ILE A 120 8.11 -7.47 -7.40
N LEU A 121 9.12 -8.27 -7.09
CA LEU A 121 10.19 -8.63 -8.04
C LEU A 121 9.66 -9.40 -9.24
N GLN A 122 8.72 -10.33 -9.03
CA GLN A 122 8.10 -11.09 -10.11
C GLN A 122 7.30 -10.19 -11.05
N LEU A 123 6.46 -9.32 -10.49
CA LEU A 123 5.62 -8.40 -11.26
C LEU A 123 6.46 -7.33 -11.97
N GLN A 124 7.49 -6.80 -11.32
CA GLN A 124 8.42 -5.85 -11.93
C GLN A 124 9.06 -6.42 -13.20
N LYS A 125 9.61 -7.65 -13.12
CA LYS A 125 10.20 -8.33 -14.29
C LYS A 125 9.18 -8.51 -15.42
N LYS A 126 7.94 -8.89 -15.08
CA LYS A 126 6.86 -9.06 -16.05
C LYS A 126 6.50 -7.74 -16.75
N LEU A 127 6.38 -6.66 -15.98
CA LEU A 127 6.04 -5.32 -16.50
C LEU A 127 7.17 -4.73 -17.35
N MET A 128 8.43 -4.89 -16.92
CA MET A 128 9.59 -4.45 -17.71
C MET A 128 9.64 -5.15 -19.05
N LYS A 129 9.53 -6.49 -19.07
CA LYS A 129 9.49 -7.28 -20.30
C LYS A 129 8.36 -6.83 -21.23
N MET A 130 7.16 -6.64 -20.69
CA MET A 130 6.01 -6.15 -21.45
C MET A 130 6.27 -4.75 -22.04
N GLY A 131 6.88 -3.85 -21.27
CA GLY A 131 7.23 -2.50 -21.72
C GLY A 131 8.26 -2.54 -22.86
N GLU A 132 9.28 -3.39 -22.75
CA GLU A 132 10.29 -3.61 -23.80
C GLU A 132 9.66 -4.17 -25.09
N GLU A 133 8.82 -5.21 -24.97
CA GLU A 133 8.17 -5.86 -26.12
C GLU A 133 7.18 -4.93 -26.84
N THR A 134 6.51 -4.03 -26.11
CA THR A 134 5.53 -3.10 -26.67
C THR A 134 6.12 -1.74 -27.05
N GLY A 135 7.40 -1.49 -26.73
CA GLY A 135 8.03 -0.18 -26.89
C GLY A 135 7.48 0.90 -25.94
N ASN A 136 6.72 0.52 -24.91
CA ASN A 136 6.14 1.42 -23.92
C ASN A 136 7.18 1.80 -22.85
N LYS A 137 7.93 2.88 -23.12
CA LYS A 137 8.98 3.39 -22.24
C LYS A 137 8.46 3.83 -20.87
N ASP A 138 7.29 4.45 -20.83
CA ASP A 138 6.68 4.89 -19.57
C ASP A 138 6.45 3.70 -18.63
N LEU A 139 5.98 2.56 -19.16
CA LEU A 139 5.78 1.35 -18.37
C LEU A 139 7.08 0.81 -17.76
N VAL A 140 8.19 0.85 -18.52
CA VAL A 140 9.52 0.45 -18.05
C VAL A 140 10.01 1.40 -16.96
N ASP A 141 9.88 2.71 -17.17
CA ASP A 141 10.27 3.73 -16.20
C ASP A 141 9.45 3.59 -14.90
N TYR A 142 8.13 3.47 -14.98
CA TYR A 142 7.28 3.25 -13.81
C TYR A 142 7.65 1.96 -13.07
N ALA A 143 7.85 0.84 -13.77
CA ALA A 143 8.28 -0.41 -13.14
C ALA A 143 9.65 -0.29 -12.46
N THR A 144 10.53 0.58 -12.96
CA THR A 144 11.85 0.85 -12.37
C THR A 144 11.76 1.71 -11.12
N TRP A 145 10.98 2.80 -11.17
CA TRP A 145 10.93 3.81 -10.10
C TRP A 145 10.01 3.46 -8.94
N TYR A 146 8.89 2.78 -9.20
CA TYR A 146 7.85 2.58 -8.17
C TYR A 146 8.37 1.84 -6.91
N PRO A 147 9.24 0.82 -7.00
CA PRO A 147 9.82 0.18 -5.82
C PRO A 147 10.72 1.10 -4.98
N CYS A 148 11.25 2.20 -5.55
CA CYS A 148 12.03 3.17 -4.78
C CYS A 148 11.20 3.85 -3.70
N PHE A 149 9.87 3.88 -3.84
CA PHE A 149 8.95 4.32 -2.78
C PHE A 149 9.14 3.53 -1.49
N THR A 150 9.27 2.21 -1.59
CA THR A 150 9.59 1.32 -0.46
C THR A 150 10.92 1.70 0.18
N SER A 151 11.98 1.85 -0.61
CA SER A 151 13.30 2.21 -0.09
C SER A 151 13.32 3.57 0.62
N GLY A 152 12.60 4.56 0.08
CA GLY A 152 12.42 5.86 0.73
C GLY A 152 11.68 5.75 2.06
N HIS A 153 10.57 4.99 2.08
CA HIS A 153 9.80 4.72 3.29
C HIS A 153 10.56 3.92 4.35
N LEU A 154 11.52 3.08 3.96
CA LEU A 154 12.39 2.38 4.90
C LEU A 154 13.49 3.28 5.46
N ARG A 155 13.99 4.23 4.66
CA ARG A 155 15.15 5.05 5.03
C ARG A 155 14.77 6.28 5.85
N TRP A 156 13.73 7.01 5.43
CA TRP A 156 13.42 8.34 5.97
C TRP A 156 12.83 8.37 7.38
N PRO A 157 12.07 7.37 7.86
CA PRO A 157 11.64 7.35 9.27
C PRO A 157 12.80 7.22 10.28
N TRP A 158 14.01 6.87 9.80
CA TRP A 158 15.22 6.70 10.60
C TRP A 158 16.32 7.72 10.26
N ALA A 159 16.05 8.67 9.37
CA ALA A 159 16.97 9.75 8.99
C ALA A 159 16.68 11.02 9.81
#